data_AF-A0A1H9Q1Z8-F1
#
_entry.id   AF-A0A1H9Q1Z8-F1
#
_cell.length_a   1.000
_cell.length_b   1.000
_cell.length_c   1.000
_cell.angle_alpha   90.00
_cell.angle_beta   90.00
_cell.angle_gamma   90.00
#
_symmetry.space_group_name_H-M   'P 1'
#
loop_
_entity.id
_entity.type
_entity.pdbx_description
1 polymer ?
#
loop_
_entity_poly.entity_id
_entity_poly.type
_entity_poly.pdbx_seq_one_letter_code
_entity_poly.pdbx_strand_id
1 'polypeptide(L)' 'MRLRELAAPDHLPDLNKTFALARPASGLGPDQPAPRILLLYGSLRERSFSRLAVEEATRLLQFFSAETRIFDPTCRCPIR' A
#
# COMPACT_ATOMS: atom_id res chain seq x y z
N MET A 1 -0.37 -9.57 -13.97
CA MET A 1 0.43 -9.38 -12.74
C MET A 1 -0.47 -9.67 -11.55
N ARG A 2 -0.04 -10.44 -10.55
CA ARG A 2 -0.91 -10.79 -9.41
C ARG A 2 -0.89 -9.66 -8.39
N LEU A 3 -1.97 -8.88 -8.39
CA LEU A 3 -2.17 -7.79 -7.45
C LEU A 3 -3.28 -8.18 -6.47
N ARG A 4 -3.07 -7.87 -5.20
CA ARG A 4 -4.15 -7.96 -4.21
C ARG A 4 -4.96 -6.66 -4.22
N GLU A 5 -6.27 -6.80 -4.11
CA GLU A 5 -7.18 -5.68 -3.88
C GLU A 5 -7.13 -5.22 -2.41
N LEU A 6 -7.17 -3.90 -2.22
CA LEU A 6 -7.23 -3.28 -0.91
C LEU A 6 -8.69 -2.99 -0.54
N ALA A 7 -9.17 -3.58 0.55
CA ALA A 7 -10.50 -3.28 1.07
C ALA A 7 -10.51 -1.89 1.74
N ALA A 8 -11.54 -1.08 1.42
CA ALA A 8 -11.77 0.24 2.02
C ALA A 8 -10.51 1.14 2.03
N PRO A 9 -10.01 1.57 0.85
CA PRO A 9 -8.77 2.35 0.73
C PRO A 9 -8.78 3.67 1.51
N ASP A 10 -9.95 4.32 1.62
CA ASP A 10 -10.09 5.62 2.30
C ASP A 10 -10.37 5.50 3.81
N HIS A 11 -10.48 4.28 4.33
CA HIS A 11 -10.79 4.03 5.74
C HIS A 11 -9.52 4.08 6.60
N LEU A 12 -9.25 5.25 7.15
CA LEU A 12 -8.09 5.55 8.00
C LEU A 12 -8.53 6.07 9.37
N PRO A 13 -9.09 5.22 10.25
CA PRO A 13 -9.63 5.65 11.55
C PRO A 13 -8.52 6.07 12.53
N ASP A 14 -7.34 5.44 12.45
CA ASP A 14 -6.22 5.70 13.36
C ASP A 14 -5.35 6.89 12.92
N LEU A 15 -5.59 7.46 11.73
CA LEU A 15 -4.86 8.62 11.24
C LEU A 15 -5.55 9.92 11.67
N ASN A 16 -4.89 10.71 12.51
CA ASN A 16 -5.33 12.07 12.78
C ASN A 16 -5.00 13.00 11.60
N LYS A 17 -6.00 13.22 10.75
CA LYS A 17 -5.87 14.04 9.52
C LYS A 17 -5.49 15.50 9.79
N THR A 18 -5.72 16.02 11.00
CA THR A 18 -5.34 17.39 11.39
C THR A 18 -3.84 17.62 11.28
N PHE A 19 -3.03 16.59 11.52
CA PHE A 19 -1.57 16.65 11.50
C PHE A 19 -0.96 16.01 10.25
N ALA A 20 -1.79 15.46 9.35
CA ALA A 20 -1.31 14.72 8.19
C ALA A 20 -1.21 15.62 6.96
N LEU A 21 0.00 15.76 6.42
CA LEU A 21 0.23 16.48 5.16
C LEU A 21 -0.24 15.60 3.98
N ALA A 22 -1.31 16.00 3.29
CA ALA A 22 -1.85 15.23 2.18
C ALA A 22 -0.89 15.08 0.98
N ARG A 23 0.10 15.99 0.84
CA ARG A 23 1.13 15.95 -0.21
C ARG A 23 2.50 16.24 0.41
N PRO A 24 3.13 15.25 1.07
CA PRO A 24 4.38 15.47 1.80
C PRO A 24 5.56 15.83 0.88
N ALA A 25 5.51 15.45 -0.40
CA ALA A 25 6.54 15.78 -1.39
C ALA A 25 6.38 17.19 -2.00
N SER A 26 5.31 17.92 -1.69
CA SER A 26 5.05 19.25 -2.25
C SER A 26 6.17 20.22 -1.85
N GLY A 27 6.87 20.77 -2.85
CA GLY A 27 8.00 21.68 -2.64
C GLY A 27 9.35 21.01 -2.39
N LEU A 28 9.42 19.67 -2.36
CA LEU A 28 10.68 18.91 -2.24
C LEU A 28 11.19 18.39 -3.59
N GLY A 29 10.37 18.44 -4.63
CA GLY A 29 10.70 17.97 -5.98
C GLY A 29 9.47 17.84 -6.86
N PRO A 30 9.62 17.33 -8.09
CA PRO A 30 8.48 17.01 -8.94
C PRO A 30 7.67 15.87 -8.30
N ASP A 31 6.41 16.17 -7.97
CA ASP A 31 5.46 15.22 -7.38
C ASP A 31 4.44 14.68 -8.40
N GLN A 32 4.70 14.92 -9.68
CA GLN A 32 3.92 14.44 -10.82
C GLN A 32 4.85 13.79 -11.87
N PRO A 33 4.50 12.59 -12.38
CA PRO A 33 3.34 11.78 -11.99
C PRO A 33 3.43 11.24 -10.56
N ALA A 34 2.30 10.77 -10.02
CA ALA A 34 2.21 10.22 -8.68
C ALA A 34 3.30 9.14 -8.44
N PRO A 35 3.95 9.12 -7.26
CA PRO A 35 4.96 8.11 -6.94
C PRO A 35 4.39 6.69 -7.04
N ARG A 36 5.07 5.82 -7.79
CA ARG A 36 4.65 4.42 -7.99
C ARG A 36 5.37 3.51 -7.01
N ILE A 37 4.63 2.88 -6.11
CA ILE A 37 5.17 2.06 -5.03
C ILE A 37 4.59 0.65 -5.09
N LEU A 38 5.46 -0.35 -5.21
CA LEU A 38 5.10 -1.76 -5.12
C LEU A 38 5.36 -2.26 -3.70
N LEU A 39 4.33 -2.79 -3.04
CA LEU A 39 4.42 -3.32 -1.69
C LEU A 39 4.50 -4.86 -1.71
N LEU A 40 5.39 -5.40 -0.89
CA LEU A 40 5.65 -6.83 -0.74
C LEU A 40 5.47 -7.25 0.72
N TYR A 41 5.00 -8.47 0.95
CA TYR A 41 4.90 -9.05 2.30
C TYR A 41 5.51 -10.45 2.35
N GLY A 42 6.06 -10.82 3.52
CA GLY A 42 6.87 -12.04 3.68
C GLY A 42 6.15 -13.29 4.20
N SER A 43 4.82 -13.25 4.40
CA SER A 43 4.08 -14.38 4.95
C SER A 43 2.80 -14.67 4.16
N LEU A 44 2.64 -15.94 3.79
CA LEU A 44 1.49 -16.49 3.06
C LEU A 44 0.44 -17.09 4.01
N ARG A 45 0.60 -16.91 5.33
CA ARG A 45 -0.39 -17.38 6.30
C ARG A 45 -1.72 -16.67 6.07
N GLU A 46 -2.80 -17.38 6.37
CA GLU A 46 -4.16 -16.84 6.31
C GLU A 46 -4.26 -15.50 7.05
N ARG A 47 -3.79 -15.44 8.31
CA ARG A 47 -3.59 -14.19 9.06
C ARG A 47 -2.12 -13.85 9.11
N SER A 48 -1.73 -12.80 8.38
CA SER A 48 -0.34 -12.35 8.25
C SER A 48 -0.24 -10.90 8.69
N PHE A 49 0.46 -10.62 9.78
CA PHE A 49 0.62 -9.24 10.28
C PHE A 49 1.42 -8.37 9.32
N SER A 50 2.42 -8.92 8.61
CA SER A 50 3.13 -8.18 7.57
C SER A 50 2.22 -7.82 6.40
N ARG A 51 1.25 -8.67 6.08
CA ARG A 51 0.22 -8.42 5.07
C ARG A 51 -0.75 -7.31 5.51
N LEU A 52 -1.23 -7.38 6.74
CA LEU A 52 -2.07 -6.33 7.33
C LEU A 52 -1.34 -4.97 7.41
N ALA A 53 -0.08 -4.97 7.83
CA ALA A 53 0.74 -3.76 7.88
C ALA A 53 0.96 -3.16 6.47
N VAL A 54 1.15 -4.01 5.46
CA VAL A 54 1.24 -3.58 4.06
C VAL A 54 -0.08 -2.98 3.57
N GLU A 55 -1.23 -3.55 3.96
CA GLU A 55 -2.55 -3.00 3.64
C GLU A 55 -2.73 -1.59 4.25
N GLU A 56 -2.38 -1.38 5.52
CA GLU A 56 -2.41 -0.04 6.15
C GLU A 56 -1.43 0.94 5.51
N ALA A 57 -0.20 0.51 5.22
CA ALA A 57 0.78 1.34 4.52
C ALA A 57 0.27 1.75 3.13
N THR A 58 -0.47 0.86 2.45
CA THR A 58 -1.08 1.15 1.15
C THR A 58 -2.13 2.24 1.27
N ARG A 59 -3.00 2.21 2.31
CA ARG A 59 -3.99 3.27 2.57
C ARG A 59 -3.32 4.61 2.83
N LEU A 60 -2.26 4.63 3.66
CA LEU A 60 -1.50 5.85 3.95
C LEU A 60 -0.85 6.44 2.68
N LEU A 61 -0.22 5.59 1.87
CA LEU A 61 0.43 6.03 0.64
C LEU A 61 -0.58 6.57 -0.38
N GLN A 62 -1.76 5.95 -0.51
CA GLN A 62 -2.85 6.47 -1.36
C GLN A 62 -3.37 7.81 -0.83
N PHE A 63 -3.53 7.96 0.49
CA PHE A 63 -3.87 9.24 1.12
C PHE A 63 -2.82 10.33 0.81
N PHE A 64 -1.54 9.96 0.69
CA PHE A 64 -0.46 10.86 0.28
C PHE A 64 -0.33 11.05 -1.24
N SER A 65 -1.35 10.68 -2.02
CA SER A 65 -1.38 10.78 -3.49
C SER A 65 -0.37 9.88 -4.23
N ALA A 66 0.03 8.74 -3.65
CA ALA A 66 0.87 7.76 -4.32
C ALA A 66 0.06 6.67 -5.05
N GLU A 67 0.57 6.20 -6.20
CA GLU A 67 0.04 5.03 -6.91
C GLU A 67 0.64 3.76 -6.31
N THR A 68 -0.17 2.96 -5.63
CA THR A 68 0.29 1.76 -4.93
C THR A 68 -0.23 0.47 -5.53
N ARG A 69 0.59 -0.58 -5.45
CA ARG A 69 0.22 -1.95 -5.86
C ARG A 69 0.75 -2.94 -4.84
N ILE A 70 -0.07 -3.90 -4.42
CA ILE A 70 0.35 -4.98 -3.50
C ILE A 70 0.55 -6.25 -4.31
N PHE A 71 1.76 -6.81 -4.28
CA PHE A 71 2.04 -8.08 -4.94
C PHE A 71 1.52 -9.26 -4.11
N ASP A 72 0.86 -10.23 -4.74
CA ASP A 72 0.45 -11.48 -4.09
C ASP A 72 1.43 -12.65 -4.42
N PRO A 73 2.25 -13.11 -3.46
CA PRO A 73 3.21 -14.20 -3.65
C PRO A 73 2.60 -15.59 -3.43
N THR A 74 1.29 -15.76 -3.22
CA THR A 74 0.64 -17.09 -3.00
C THR A 74 0.70 -18.04 -4.20
N CYS A 75 1.52 -17.75 -5.20
CA CYS A 75 1.75 -18.66 -6.32
C CYS A 75 2.42 -19.97 -5.84
N ARG A 76 1.58 -21.00 -5.67
CA ARG A 76 1.95 -22.34 -6.12
C ARG A 76 2.26 -22.25 -7.60
N CYS A 77 3.53 -22.29 -7.95
CA CYS A 77 3.89 -23.01 -9.17
C CYS A 77 3.42 -24.46 -8.92
N PRO A 78 2.54 -25.06 -9.73
CA PRO A 78 2.51 -26.50 -9.80
C PRO A 78 3.88 -26.89 -10.33
N ILE A 79 4.76 -27.34 -9.45
CA ILE A 79 5.97 -28.06 -9.86
C ILE A 79 5.43 -29.32 -10.54
N ARG A 80 5.32 -29.28 -11.86
CA ARG A 80 5.09 -30.44 -12.71
C ARG A 80 6.12 -30.40 -13.82
#